data_AF-A0A9X7WI55-F1
#
_entry.id   AF-A0A9X7WI55-F1
#
_cell.length_a   1.000
_cell.length_b   1.000
_cell.length_c   1.000
_cell.angle_alpha   90.00
_cell.angle_beta   90.00
_cell.angle_gamma   90.00
#
_symmetry.space_group_name_H-M   'P 1'
#
loop_
_entity.id
_entity.type
_entity.pdbx_description
1 polymer ?
#
loop_
_entity_poly.entity_id
_entity_poly.type
_entity_poly.pdbx_seq_one_letter_code
_entity_poly.pdbx_strand_id
1 'polypeptide(L)'
;MLAAMLISLGVVFLAELGDKSQLITMTYALRHRWWVVLGGVAIAAFAIHGISVTVGHFLGLTLPARPIAAVAGVAFIGFAAWTWREGTNSAPGEATVREPRFVLFAVVSSVLLAELGDKTMLATVALASDRNWLGVWLGATAGMVLADAVAIAAGTVLHRRLPEHLLHAAAGLLFLACGLWILFDEALGWRPVAITAVAGLVSVASGSALWRASLRCSGQTAGDDSTTR
;
A
#
# COMPACT_ATOMS: atom_id res chain seq x y z
N MET A 1 -16.05 -12.07 -6.84
CA MET A 1 -14.96 -11.67 -7.76
C MET A 1 -14.72 -10.16 -7.71
N LEU A 2 -15.68 -9.32 -8.12
CA LEU A 2 -15.50 -7.85 -8.16
C LEU A 2 -15.11 -7.24 -6.80
N ALA A 3 -15.75 -7.64 -5.71
CA ALA A 3 -15.39 -7.14 -4.37
C ALA A 3 -13.94 -7.46 -3.99
N ALA A 4 -13.49 -8.70 -4.24
CA ALA A 4 -12.10 -9.10 -3.98
C ALA A 4 -11.11 -8.29 -4.82
N MET A 5 -11.45 -8.01 -6.07
CA MET A 5 -10.65 -7.17 -6.98
C MET A 5 -10.56 -5.72 -6.51
N LEU A 6 -11.67 -5.11 -6.11
CA LEU A 6 -11.66 -3.72 -5.62
C LEU A 6 -10.95 -3.59 -4.28
N ILE A 7 -11.11 -4.56 -3.38
CA ILE A 7 -10.43 -4.59 -2.09
C ILE A 7 -8.92 -4.77 -2.30
N SER A 8 -8.48 -5.76 -3.08
CA SER A 8 -7.05 -5.96 -3.31
C SER A 8 -6.42 -4.81 -4.10
N LEU A 9 -7.14 -4.23 -5.06
CA LEU A 9 -6.71 -3.01 -5.75
C LEU A 9 -6.48 -1.88 -4.77
N GLY A 10 -7.44 -1.57 -3.89
CA GLY A 10 -7.30 -0.51 -2.91
C GLY A 10 -6.18 -0.77 -1.90
N VAL A 11 -6.09 -1.99 -1.37
CA VAL A 11 -5.07 -2.40 -0.41
C VAL A 11 -3.68 -2.31 -1.01
N VAL A 12 -3.45 -2.92 -2.18
CA VAL A 12 -2.13 -2.93 -2.81
C VAL A 12 -1.77 -1.54 -3.30
N PHE A 13 -2.70 -0.82 -3.95
CA PHE A 13 -2.46 0.56 -4.39
C PHE A 13 -1.99 1.42 -3.22
N LEU A 14 -2.70 1.41 -2.09
CA LEU A 14 -2.35 2.27 -0.96
C LEU A 14 -1.08 1.79 -0.24
N ALA A 15 -0.83 0.49 -0.19
CA ALA A 15 0.38 -0.08 0.41
C ALA A 15 1.66 0.25 -0.39
N GLU A 16 1.55 0.30 -1.71
CA GLU A 16 2.64 0.61 -2.63
C GLU A 16 3.04 2.08 -2.60
N LEU A 17 2.08 2.95 -2.28
CA LEU A 17 2.29 4.38 -2.26
C LEU A 17 3.31 4.78 -1.16
N GLY A 18 4.42 5.35 -1.58
CA GLY A 18 5.53 5.81 -0.73
C GLY A 18 6.59 4.75 -0.48
N ASP A 19 6.51 3.59 -1.16
CA ASP A 19 7.45 2.50 -0.95
C ASP A 19 8.79 2.67 -1.68
N LYS A 20 9.78 1.87 -1.27
CA LYS A 20 11.15 1.88 -1.81
C LYS A 20 11.15 1.40 -3.26
N SER A 21 10.35 0.38 -3.59
CA SER A 21 10.13 -0.10 -4.96
C SER A 21 9.64 1.03 -5.87
N GLN A 22 8.72 1.86 -5.38
CA GLN A 22 8.18 3.00 -6.11
C GLN A 22 9.24 4.08 -6.43
N LEU A 23 10.18 4.34 -5.50
CA LEU A 23 11.32 5.25 -5.75
C LEU A 23 12.29 4.69 -6.80
N ILE A 24 12.52 3.37 -6.79
CA ILE A 24 13.31 2.69 -7.82
C ILE A 24 12.63 2.84 -9.19
N THR A 25 11.32 2.58 -9.27
CA THR A 25 10.50 2.74 -10.48
C THR A 25 10.59 4.16 -11.03
N MET A 26 10.43 5.18 -10.15
CA MET A 26 10.55 6.58 -10.55
C MET A 26 11.96 6.90 -11.09
N THR A 27 13.01 6.39 -10.44
CA THR A 27 14.39 6.58 -10.90
C THR A 27 14.63 5.99 -12.29
N TYR A 28 14.09 4.80 -12.57
CA TYR A 28 14.13 4.21 -13.91
C TYR A 28 13.33 5.03 -14.94
N ALA A 29 12.16 5.55 -14.56
CA ALA A 29 11.31 6.35 -15.46
C ALA A 29 11.88 7.73 -15.81
N LEU A 30 12.80 8.26 -14.98
CA LEU A 30 13.54 9.49 -15.31
C LEU A 30 14.62 9.25 -16.38
N ARG A 31 15.14 8.02 -16.51
CA ARG A 31 16.21 7.67 -17.47
C ARG A 31 15.71 6.93 -18.71
N HIS A 32 14.51 6.36 -18.65
CA HIS A 32 13.95 5.51 -19.70
C HIS A 32 12.48 5.83 -19.97
N ARG A 33 11.97 5.32 -21.11
CA ARG A 33 10.58 5.53 -21.53
C ARG A 33 9.60 4.94 -20.49
N TRP A 34 8.68 5.76 -19.99
CA TRP A 34 7.77 5.40 -18.91
C TRP A 34 6.96 4.13 -19.16
N TRP A 35 6.54 3.87 -20.41
CA TRP A 35 5.79 2.65 -20.75
C TRP A 35 6.65 1.38 -20.69
N VAL A 36 7.96 1.47 -20.91
CA VAL A 36 8.88 0.33 -20.77
C VAL A 36 9.06 -0.01 -19.29
N VAL A 37 9.19 1.02 -18.45
CA VAL A 37 9.30 0.86 -17.00
C VAL A 37 8.00 0.31 -16.43
N LEU A 38 6.86 0.92 -16.77
CA LEU A 38 5.55 0.45 -16.33
C LEU A 38 5.21 -0.96 -16.83
N GLY A 39 5.65 -1.32 -18.05
CA GLY A 39 5.56 -2.69 -18.55
C GLY A 39 6.40 -3.67 -17.73
N GLY A 40 7.59 -3.27 -17.30
CA GLY A 40 8.44 -4.06 -16.40
C GLY A 40 7.81 -4.26 -15.02
N VAL A 41 7.28 -3.19 -14.43
CA VAL A 41 6.50 -3.25 -13.19
C VAL A 41 5.32 -4.21 -13.35
N ALA A 42 4.53 -4.08 -14.42
CA ALA A 42 3.36 -4.93 -14.64
C ALA A 42 3.73 -6.43 -14.72
N ILE A 43 4.83 -6.77 -15.38
CA ILE A 43 5.33 -8.16 -15.46
C ILE A 43 5.76 -8.66 -14.08
N ALA A 44 6.54 -7.86 -13.33
CA ALA A 44 6.99 -8.22 -11.98
C ALA A 44 5.80 -8.38 -11.01
N ALA A 45 4.90 -7.41 -11.00
CA ALA A 45 3.67 -7.42 -10.22
C ALA A 45 2.81 -8.64 -10.53
N PHE A 46 2.61 -8.95 -11.81
CA PHE A 46 1.82 -10.12 -12.21
C PHE A 46 2.43 -11.42 -11.69
N ALA A 47 3.76 -11.56 -11.75
CA ALA A 47 4.48 -12.73 -11.26
C ALA A 47 4.40 -12.86 -9.72
N ILE A 48 4.71 -11.79 -8.97
CA ILE A 48 4.72 -11.80 -7.51
C ILE A 48 3.32 -12.03 -6.94
N HIS A 49 2.33 -11.31 -7.47
CA HIS A 49 0.95 -11.50 -7.04
C HIS A 49 0.44 -12.87 -7.45
N GLY A 50 0.88 -13.42 -8.59
CA GLY A 50 0.55 -14.78 -8.99
C GLY A 50 1.06 -15.82 -7.99
N ILE A 51 2.31 -15.69 -7.54
CA ILE A 51 2.89 -16.55 -6.49
C ILE A 51 2.11 -16.39 -5.18
N SER A 52 1.88 -15.15 -4.76
CA SER A 52 1.19 -14.83 -3.50
C SER A 52 -0.22 -15.39 -3.46
N VAL A 53 -0.98 -15.21 -4.54
CA VAL A 53 -2.34 -15.71 -4.68
C VAL A 53 -2.37 -17.23 -4.74
N THR A 54 -1.41 -17.86 -5.40
CA THR A 54 -1.29 -19.32 -5.43
C THR A 54 -1.09 -19.86 -4.01
N VAL A 55 -0.13 -19.29 -3.27
CA VAL A 55 0.13 -19.67 -1.87
C VAL A 55 -1.10 -19.44 -1.00
N GLY A 56 -1.72 -18.26 -1.08
CA GLY A 56 -2.93 -17.91 -0.32
C GLY A 56 -4.09 -18.86 -0.62
N HIS A 57 -4.36 -19.13 -1.90
CA HIS A 57 -5.41 -20.05 -2.32
C HIS A 57 -5.24 -21.45 -1.74
N PHE A 58 -4.04 -22.02 -1.83
CA PHE A 58 -3.77 -23.36 -1.28
C PHE A 58 -3.78 -23.39 0.25
N LEU A 59 -3.35 -22.32 0.92
CA LEU A 59 -3.51 -22.18 2.38
C LEU A 59 -5.00 -22.18 2.77
N GLY A 60 -5.83 -21.44 2.03
CA GLY A 60 -7.29 -21.39 2.25
C GLY A 60 -8.00 -22.73 2.06
N LEU A 61 -7.47 -23.58 1.18
CA LEU A 61 -8.02 -24.94 0.95
C LEU A 61 -7.58 -25.96 2.00
N THR A 62 -6.44 -25.74 2.66
CA THR A 62 -5.80 -26.75 3.53
C THR A 62 -5.97 -26.46 5.01
N LEU A 63 -6.03 -25.19 5.40
CA LEU A 63 -6.11 -24.78 6.80
C LEU A 63 -7.53 -24.36 7.17
N PRO A 64 -7.95 -24.50 8.44
CA PRO A 64 -9.25 -24.01 8.88
C PRO A 64 -9.31 -22.48 8.81
N ALA A 65 -10.48 -21.92 8.45
CA ALA A 65 -10.66 -20.49 8.21
C ALA A 65 -10.28 -19.61 9.42
N ARG A 66 -10.63 -20.01 10.66
CA ARG A 66 -10.40 -19.19 11.86
C ARG A 66 -8.92 -18.95 12.18
N PRO A 67 -8.04 -19.97 12.24
CA PRO A 67 -6.60 -19.76 12.38
C PRO A 67 -5.99 -18.90 11.28
N ILE A 68 -6.39 -19.10 10.02
CA ILE A 68 -5.89 -18.28 8.90
C ILE A 68 -6.29 -16.82 9.11
N ALA A 69 -7.56 -16.56 9.41
CA ALA A 69 -8.07 -15.22 9.69
C ALA A 69 -7.36 -14.60 10.90
N ALA A 70 -7.10 -15.37 11.97
CA ALA A 70 -6.38 -14.87 13.14
C ALA A 70 -4.96 -14.41 12.77
N VAL A 71 -4.21 -15.24 12.05
CA VAL A 71 -2.85 -14.92 11.60
C VAL A 71 -2.86 -13.72 10.64
N ALA A 72 -3.79 -13.70 9.68
CA ALA A 72 -3.95 -12.60 8.74
C ALA A 72 -4.29 -11.28 9.46
N GLY A 73 -5.26 -11.28 10.38
CA GLY A 73 -5.65 -10.11 11.15
C GLY A 73 -4.50 -9.54 11.97
N VAL A 74 -3.75 -10.41 12.66
CA VAL A 74 -2.54 -10.01 13.40
C VAL A 74 -1.45 -9.48 12.46
N ALA A 75 -1.22 -10.12 11.31
CA ALA A 75 -0.23 -9.67 10.33
C ALA A 75 -0.58 -8.28 9.78
N PHE A 76 -1.84 -8.01 9.44
CA PHE A 76 -2.31 -6.71 8.97
C PHE A 76 -2.14 -5.60 10.04
N ILE A 77 -2.42 -5.89 11.30
CA ILE A 77 -2.15 -4.96 12.41
C ILE A 77 -0.64 -4.71 12.54
N GLY A 78 0.17 -5.77 12.40
CA GLY A 78 1.63 -5.67 12.34
C GLY A 78 2.12 -4.77 11.20
N PHE A 79 1.57 -4.93 9.99
CA PHE A 79 1.90 -4.08 8.84
C PHE A 79 1.48 -2.64 9.05
N ALA A 80 0.36 -2.38 9.72
CA ALA A 80 -0.03 -1.02 10.09
C ALA A 80 1.02 -0.35 10.98
N ALA A 81 1.46 -1.05 12.04
CA ALA A 81 2.49 -0.56 12.94
C ALA A 81 3.85 -0.37 12.24
N TRP A 82 4.23 -1.33 11.39
CA TRP A 82 5.45 -1.26 10.59
C TRP A 82 5.43 -0.06 9.64
N THR A 83 4.35 0.12 8.88
CA THR A 83 4.19 1.19 7.90
C THR A 83 4.29 2.58 8.56
N TRP A 84 3.69 2.77 9.74
CA TRP A 84 3.82 4.04 10.48
C TRP A 84 5.25 4.29 11.00
N ARG A 85 5.96 3.25 11.40
CA ARG A 85 7.35 3.36 11.83
C ARG A 85 8.29 3.73 10.67
N GLU A 86 8.07 3.15 9.49
CA GLU A 86 8.88 3.43 8.30
C GLU A 86 8.76 4.90 7.89
N GLY A 87 7.52 5.44 7.84
CA GLY A 87 7.27 6.84 7.50
C GLY A 87 7.86 7.88 8.47
N THR A 88 8.39 7.45 9.62
CA THR A 88 9.09 8.32 10.58
C THR A 88 10.62 8.31 10.37
N ASN A 89 11.16 7.29 9.69
CA ASN A 89 12.60 7.01 9.59
C ASN A 89 13.17 7.11 8.16
N SER A 90 12.38 7.54 7.17
CA SER A 90 12.84 7.64 5.78
C SER A 90 13.92 8.72 5.61
N ALA A 91 15.17 8.27 5.50
CA ALA A 91 16.26 9.05 4.91
C ALA A 91 16.36 8.72 3.41
N PRO A 92 16.63 9.70 2.52
CA PRO A 92 16.76 9.42 1.10
C PRO A 92 18.01 8.57 0.84
N GLY A 93 17.83 7.30 0.49
CA GLY A 93 18.90 6.43 0.02
C GLY A 93 19.12 6.62 -1.47
N GLU A 94 20.26 7.19 -1.86
CA GLU A 94 20.70 7.25 -3.26
C GLU A 94 21.09 5.84 -3.75
N ALA A 95 20.17 5.15 -4.40
CA ALA A 95 20.49 3.92 -5.12
C ALA A 95 21.17 4.29 -6.45
N THR A 96 22.47 4.04 -6.55
CA THR A 96 23.25 4.22 -7.79
C THR A 96 22.95 3.08 -8.77
N VAL A 97 21.92 3.27 -9.59
CA VAL A 97 21.53 2.30 -10.62
C VAL A 97 22.57 2.34 -11.76
N ARG A 98 23.33 1.25 -11.89
CA ARG A 98 24.27 1.00 -13.00
C ARG A 98 23.47 0.77 -14.29
N GLU A 99 23.81 1.45 -15.38
CA GLU A 99 23.05 1.38 -16.64
C GLU A 99 23.03 -0.04 -17.23
N PRO A 100 21.90 -0.76 -17.17
CA PRO A 100 21.80 -2.09 -17.72
C PRO A 100 21.47 -2.01 -19.22
N ARG A 101 22.12 -2.88 -20.01
CA ARG A 101 21.90 -2.99 -21.46
C ARG A 101 20.47 -3.41 -21.83
N PHE A 102 19.73 -4.00 -20.89
CA PHE A 102 18.33 -4.40 -21.02
C PHE A 102 17.49 -3.82 -19.88
N VAL A 103 16.92 -2.65 -20.12
CA VAL A 103 16.14 -1.88 -19.13
C VAL A 103 14.95 -2.67 -18.59
N LEU A 104 14.20 -3.34 -19.46
CA LEU A 104 13.01 -4.11 -19.05
C LEU A 104 13.38 -5.19 -18.02
N PHE A 105 14.44 -5.97 -18.28
CA PHE A 105 14.91 -7.00 -17.36
C PHE A 105 15.39 -6.40 -16.04
N ALA A 106 16.09 -5.27 -16.09
CA ALA A 106 16.55 -4.60 -14.88
C ALA A 106 15.38 -4.14 -14.01
N VAL A 107 14.36 -3.49 -14.59
CA VAL A 107 13.15 -3.08 -13.88
C VAL A 107 12.43 -4.29 -13.29
N VAL A 108 12.19 -5.33 -14.11
CA VAL A 108 11.52 -6.55 -13.67
C VAL A 108 12.27 -7.18 -12.49
N SER A 109 13.58 -7.37 -12.59
CA SER A 109 14.39 -7.96 -11.53
C SER A 109 14.45 -7.09 -10.27
N SER A 110 14.62 -5.77 -10.41
CA SER A 110 14.67 -4.86 -9.26
C SER A 110 13.34 -4.82 -8.51
N VAL A 111 12.22 -4.72 -9.22
CA VAL A 111 10.88 -4.75 -8.60
C VAL A 111 10.62 -6.12 -7.99
N LEU A 112 10.97 -7.22 -8.68
CA LEU A 112 10.87 -8.56 -8.11
C LEU A 112 11.62 -8.72 -6.79
N LEU A 113 12.86 -8.22 -6.73
CA LEU A 113 13.69 -8.31 -5.53
C LEU A 113 13.18 -7.40 -4.41
N ALA A 114 12.66 -6.21 -4.74
CA ALA A 114 12.14 -5.26 -3.77
C ALA A 114 10.84 -5.76 -3.11
N GLU A 115 9.98 -6.40 -3.90
CA GLU A 115 8.65 -6.86 -3.47
C GLU A 115 8.65 -8.28 -2.89
N LEU A 116 9.75 -9.04 -3.04
CA LEU A 116 9.82 -10.41 -2.55
C LEU A 116 9.81 -10.44 -1.02
N GLY A 117 8.70 -10.90 -0.44
CA GLY A 117 8.51 -10.98 1.01
C GLY A 117 8.11 -9.66 1.65
N ASP A 118 7.70 -8.66 0.85
CA ASP A 118 7.20 -7.40 1.39
C ASP A 118 5.75 -7.50 1.91
N LYS A 119 5.30 -6.45 2.61
CA LYS A 119 3.95 -6.28 3.17
C LYS A 119 2.86 -6.51 2.11
N THR A 120 3.08 -6.11 0.86
CA THR A 120 2.16 -6.28 -0.28
C THR A 120 1.97 -7.77 -0.61
N MET A 121 3.08 -8.54 -0.63
CA MET A 121 3.08 -9.99 -0.84
C MET A 121 2.28 -10.69 0.26
N LEU A 122 2.56 -10.39 1.53
CA LEU A 122 1.87 -11.02 2.65
C LEU A 122 0.38 -10.61 2.72
N ALA A 123 0.06 -9.35 2.42
CA ALA A 123 -1.32 -8.89 2.31
C ALA A 123 -2.09 -9.66 1.22
N THR A 124 -1.48 -9.88 0.05
CA THR A 124 -2.13 -10.60 -1.05
C THR A 124 -2.29 -12.09 -0.78
N VAL A 125 -1.33 -12.74 -0.09
CA VAL A 125 -1.49 -14.10 0.42
C VAL A 125 -2.71 -14.19 1.35
N ALA A 126 -2.81 -13.29 2.33
CA ALA A 126 -3.91 -13.26 3.29
C ALA A 126 -5.27 -12.94 2.64
N LEU A 127 -5.29 -12.06 1.64
CA LEU A 127 -6.51 -11.78 0.89
C LEU A 127 -6.97 -12.99 0.05
N ALA A 128 -6.03 -13.73 -0.55
CA ALA A 128 -6.33 -14.85 -1.43
C ALA A 128 -6.73 -16.14 -0.70
N SER A 129 -6.49 -16.23 0.60
CA SER A 129 -6.87 -17.41 1.39
C SER A 129 -8.35 -17.47 1.74
N ASP A 130 -9.02 -16.33 1.86
CA ASP A 130 -10.46 -16.25 2.16
C ASP A 130 -11.29 -15.70 0.99
N ARG A 131 -10.66 -14.97 0.05
CA ARG A 131 -11.37 -14.33 -1.07
C ARG A 131 -11.10 -15.03 -2.39
N ASN A 132 -11.88 -14.66 -3.41
CA ASN A 132 -11.71 -15.19 -4.75
C ASN A 132 -10.32 -14.86 -5.32
N TRP A 133 -9.49 -15.90 -5.50
CA TRP A 133 -8.09 -15.81 -5.90
C TRP A 133 -7.89 -15.00 -7.20
N LEU A 134 -8.71 -15.23 -8.23
CA LEU A 134 -8.65 -14.47 -9.50
C LEU A 134 -8.89 -12.98 -9.29
N GLY A 135 -9.91 -12.63 -8.51
CA GLY A 135 -10.19 -11.23 -8.16
C GLY A 135 -9.02 -10.59 -7.42
N VAL A 136 -8.44 -11.29 -6.44
CA VAL A 136 -7.29 -10.79 -5.69
C VAL A 136 -6.09 -10.56 -6.62
N TRP A 137 -5.78 -11.51 -7.50
CA TRP A 137 -4.64 -11.43 -8.43
C TRP A 137 -4.73 -10.25 -9.39
N LEU A 138 -5.88 -10.09 -10.05
CA LEU A 138 -6.11 -8.99 -10.99
C LEU A 138 -6.14 -7.64 -10.27
N GLY A 139 -6.82 -7.57 -9.13
CA GLY A 139 -6.91 -6.33 -8.36
C GLY A 139 -5.56 -5.90 -7.79
N ALA A 140 -4.76 -6.83 -7.26
CA ALA A 140 -3.43 -6.54 -6.73
C ALA A 140 -2.47 -6.07 -7.82
N THR A 141 -2.44 -6.76 -8.95
CA THR A 141 -1.61 -6.37 -10.11
C THR A 141 -2.02 -4.99 -10.62
N ALA A 142 -3.32 -4.73 -10.78
CA ALA A 142 -3.81 -3.42 -11.20
C ALA A 142 -3.50 -2.33 -10.16
N GLY A 143 -3.64 -2.63 -8.86
CA GLY A 143 -3.34 -1.71 -7.77
C GLY A 143 -1.89 -1.23 -7.80
N MET A 144 -0.93 -2.15 -7.91
CA MET A 144 0.49 -1.82 -8.00
C MET A 144 0.82 -1.01 -9.26
N VAL A 145 0.36 -1.47 -10.44
CA VAL A 145 0.60 -0.76 -11.71
C VAL A 145 0.01 0.65 -11.68
N LEU A 146 -1.16 0.84 -11.07
CA LEU A 146 -1.76 2.17 -10.90
C LEU A 146 -0.96 3.04 -9.92
N ALA A 147 -0.49 2.49 -8.82
CA ALA A 147 0.32 3.23 -7.84
C ALA A 147 1.65 3.70 -8.47
N ASP A 148 2.32 2.83 -9.22
CA ASP A 148 3.55 3.17 -9.96
C ASP A 148 3.29 4.14 -11.11
N ALA A 149 2.19 4.00 -11.84
CA ALA A 149 1.81 4.96 -12.88
C ALA A 149 1.60 6.36 -12.30
N VAL A 150 0.93 6.45 -11.15
CA VAL A 150 0.75 7.71 -10.40
C VAL A 150 2.10 8.25 -9.93
N ALA A 151 3.00 7.38 -9.44
CA ALA A 151 4.35 7.78 -9.03
C ALA A 151 5.17 8.35 -10.19
N ILE A 152 5.16 7.69 -11.34
CA ILE A 152 5.89 8.12 -12.53
C ILE A 152 5.31 9.44 -13.06
N ALA A 153 3.97 9.56 -13.11
CA ALA A 153 3.31 10.80 -13.51
C ALA A 153 3.64 11.93 -12.53
N ALA A 154 3.63 11.67 -11.22
CA ALA A 154 4.02 12.64 -10.21
C ALA A 154 5.50 13.00 -10.33
N GLY A 155 6.41 12.04 -10.44
CA GLY A 155 7.84 12.28 -10.57
C GLY A 155 8.24 13.04 -11.84
N THR A 156 7.48 12.90 -12.93
CA THR A 156 7.72 13.63 -14.19
C THR A 156 7.10 15.03 -14.19
N VAL A 157 5.93 15.23 -13.57
CA VAL A 157 5.20 16.52 -13.55
C VAL A 157 5.57 17.39 -12.35
N LEU A 158 5.95 16.79 -11.24
CA LEU A 158 5.82 17.39 -9.92
C LEU A 158 7.18 17.44 -9.20
N HIS A 159 7.79 18.63 -9.23
CA HIS A 159 8.80 19.04 -8.25
C HIS A 159 8.21 19.21 -6.82
N ARG A 160 6.91 18.92 -6.60
CA ARG A 160 6.24 18.95 -5.29
C ARG A 160 6.26 17.57 -4.65
N ARG A 161 6.88 17.51 -3.48
CA ARG A 161 6.93 16.33 -2.62
C ARG A 161 5.53 16.04 -2.10
N LEU A 162 4.90 14.96 -2.57
CA LEU A 162 3.78 14.39 -1.83
C LEU A 162 4.28 14.11 -0.41
N PRO A 163 3.57 14.58 0.63
CA PRO A 163 3.99 14.37 2.00
C PRO A 163 3.99 12.86 2.30
N GLU A 164 5.17 12.26 2.28
CA GLU A 164 5.42 10.84 2.52
C GLU A 164 4.74 10.36 3.81
N HIS A 165 4.68 11.23 4.82
CA HIS A 165 3.99 10.99 6.08
C HIS A 165 2.48 10.77 5.94
N LEU A 166 1.78 11.48 5.03
CA LEU A 166 0.34 11.28 4.82
C LEU A 166 0.06 9.94 4.14
N LEU A 167 0.97 9.54 3.25
CA LEU A 167 0.86 8.32 2.48
C LEU A 167 1.01 7.09 3.37
N HIS A 168 2.09 7.07 4.17
CA HIS A 168 2.31 6.05 5.19
C HIS A 168 1.21 6.05 6.26
N ALA A 169 0.70 7.22 6.65
CA ALA A 169 -0.42 7.31 7.58
C ALA A 169 -1.68 6.64 7.02
N ALA A 170 -2.04 6.92 5.76
CA ALA A 170 -3.21 6.35 5.09
C ALA A 170 -3.07 4.84 4.87
N ALA A 171 -1.91 4.38 4.38
CA ALA A 171 -1.60 2.96 4.19
C ALA A 171 -1.68 2.18 5.51
N GLY A 172 -1.07 2.70 6.58
CA GLY A 172 -1.15 2.10 7.90
C GLY A 172 -2.58 2.07 8.46
N LEU A 173 -3.37 3.13 8.23
CA LEU A 173 -4.78 3.17 8.63
C LEU A 173 -5.61 2.11 7.91
N LEU A 174 -5.37 1.91 6.62
CA LEU A 174 -6.06 0.87 5.83
C LEU A 174 -5.68 -0.53 6.32
N PHE A 175 -4.38 -0.78 6.54
CA PHE A 175 -3.94 -2.05 7.09
C PHE A 175 -4.54 -2.32 8.47
N LEU A 176 -4.63 -1.30 9.33
CA LEU A 176 -5.26 -1.40 10.64
C LEU A 176 -6.75 -1.72 10.50
N ALA A 177 -7.47 -1.03 9.62
CA ALA A 177 -8.89 -1.27 9.38
C ALA A 177 -9.15 -2.70 8.88
N CYS A 178 -8.38 -3.18 7.90
CA CYS A 178 -8.46 -4.55 7.42
C CYS A 178 -8.10 -5.57 8.50
N GLY A 179 -7.06 -5.30 9.30
CA GLY A 179 -6.62 -6.17 10.38
C GLY A 179 -7.66 -6.32 11.48
N LEU A 180 -8.26 -5.21 11.94
CA LEU A 180 -9.36 -5.26 12.91
C LEU A 180 -10.58 -5.97 12.35
N TRP A 181 -10.94 -5.72 11.09
CA TRP A 181 -12.06 -6.40 10.47
C TRP A 181 -11.88 -7.92 10.44
N ILE A 182 -10.75 -8.38 9.89
CA ILE A 182 -10.43 -9.81 9.78
C ILE A 182 -10.36 -10.44 11.19
N LEU A 183 -9.74 -9.76 12.15
CA LEU A 183 -9.58 -10.30 13.50
C LEU A 183 -10.92 -10.43 14.23
N PHE A 184 -11.76 -9.41 14.22
CA PHE A 184 -13.01 -9.42 14.98
C PHE A 184 -14.17 -10.13 14.26
N ASP A 185 -14.34 -9.97 12.94
CA ASP A 185 -15.42 -10.60 12.18
C ASP A 185 -15.04 -12.06 11.83
N GLU A 186 -13.93 -12.27 11.13
CA GLU A 186 -13.58 -13.56 10.53
C GLU A 186 -12.94 -14.52 11.57
N ALA A 187 -12.04 -14.04 12.43
CA ALA A 187 -11.38 -14.91 13.41
C ALA A 187 -12.20 -15.16 14.69
N LEU A 188 -12.78 -14.09 15.27
CA LEU A 188 -13.53 -14.15 16.55
C LEU A 188 -15.05 -14.32 16.38
N GLY A 189 -15.62 -13.94 15.23
CA GLY A 189 -17.08 -13.99 14.99
C GLY A 189 -17.87 -12.84 15.64
N TRP A 190 -17.20 -11.81 16.15
CA TRP A 190 -17.79 -10.66 16.84
C TRP A 190 -18.05 -9.51 15.87
N ARG A 191 -18.94 -9.74 14.90
CA ARG A 191 -19.32 -8.75 13.88
C ARG A 191 -19.66 -7.35 14.40
N PRO A 192 -20.45 -7.17 15.49
CA PRO A 192 -20.73 -5.82 15.99
C PRO A 192 -19.47 -5.12 16.53
N VAL A 193 -18.55 -5.87 17.15
CA VAL A 193 -17.27 -5.33 17.62
C VAL A 193 -16.43 -4.88 16.41
N ALA A 194 -16.36 -5.69 15.35
CA ALA A 194 -15.65 -5.32 14.13
C ALA A 194 -16.17 -4.00 13.52
N ILE A 195 -17.50 -3.85 13.40
CA ILE A 195 -18.12 -2.64 12.85
C ILE A 195 -17.81 -1.44 13.74
N THR A 196 -18.00 -1.55 15.05
CA THR A 196 -17.74 -0.42 15.97
C THR A 196 -16.27 -0.01 15.98
N ALA A 197 -15.34 -0.97 15.91
CA ALA A 197 -13.92 -0.69 15.94
C ALA A 197 -13.44 -0.02 14.64
N VAL A 198 -13.88 -0.50 13.47
CA VAL A 198 -13.53 0.12 12.18
C VAL A 198 -14.21 1.49 12.02
N ALA A 199 -15.49 1.62 12.40
CA ALA A 199 -16.19 2.91 12.35
C ALA A 199 -15.57 3.94 13.31
N GLY A 200 -15.17 3.52 14.52
CA GLY A 200 -14.45 4.34 15.47
C GLY A 200 -13.10 4.80 14.91
N LEU A 201 -12.34 3.89 14.29
CA LEU A 201 -11.06 4.21 13.66
C LEU A 201 -11.20 5.26 12.55
N VAL A 202 -12.18 5.08 11.65
CA VAL A 202 -12.45 6.04 10.57
C VAL A 202 -12.86 7.39 11.14
N SER A 203 -13.73 7.41 12.16
CA SER A 203 -14.21 8.64 12.79
C SER A 203 -13.07 9.44 13.45
N VAL A 204 -12.18 8.75 14.18
CA VAL A 204 -10.99 9.37 14.80
C VAL A 204 -10.04 9.89 13.74
N ALA A 205 -9.79 9.12 12.67
CA ALA A 205 -8.93 9.53 11.57
C ALA A 205 -9.46 10.80 10.89
N SER A 206 -10.74 10.81 10.49
CA SER A 206 -11.40 11.96 9.88
C SER A 206 -11.43 13.17 10.81
N GLY A 207 -11.75 12.98 12.09
CA GLY A 207 -11.74 14.04 13.10
C GLY A 207 -10.36 14.65 13.29
N SER A 208 -9.31 13.83 13.35
CA SER A 208 -7.94 14.31 13.47
C SER A 208 -7.45 15.06 12.23
N ALA A 209 -7.89 14.67 11.03
CA ALA A 209 -7.57 15.36 9.79
C ALA A 209 -8.25 16.73 9.72
N LEU A 210 -9.55 16.79 10.05
CA LEU A 210 -10.31 18.04 10.13
C LEU A 210 -9.76 18.98 11.19
N TRP A 211 -9.41 18.46 12.37
CA TRP A 211 -8.78 19.23 13.44
C TRP A 211 -7.46 19.87 12.98
N ARG A 212 -6.56 19.08 12.37
CA ARG A 212 -5.29 19.61 11.82
C ARG A 212 -5.51 20.62 10.70
N ALA A 213 -6.56 20.49 9.90
CA ALA A 213 -6.91 21.48 8.88
C ALA A 213 -7.41 22.79 9.51
N SER A 214 -8.25 22.70 10.55
CA SER A 214 -8.76 23.87 11.27
C SER A 214 -7.66 24.67 11.99
N LEU A 215 -6.67 23.98 12.57
CA LEU A 215 -5.50 24.63 13.19
C LEU A 215 -4.62 25.37 12.17
N ARG A 216 -4.42 24.81 10.97
CA ARG A 216 -3.68 25.50 9.91
C ARG A 216 -4.37 26.78 9.44
N CYS A 217 -5.71 26.74 9.36
CA CYS A 217 -6.49 27.91 8.95
C CYS A 217 -6.47 29.01 10.03
N SER A 218 -6.54 28.63 11.31
CA SER A 218 -6.50 29.56 12.45
C SER A 218 -5.12 30.19 12.68
N GLY A 219 -4.04 29.49 12.33
CA GLY A 219 -2.69 30.06 12.38
C GLY A 219 -2.40 31.07 11.27
N GLN A 220 -3.14 31.02 10.15
CA GLN A 220 -2.95 31.91 9.01
C GLN A 220 -3.64 33.27 9.22
N THR A 221 -4.76 33.31 9.94
CA THR A 221 -5.45 34.56 10.33
C THR A 221 -4.72 35.33 11.43
N ALA A 222 -3.96 34.66 12.30
CA ALA A 222 -3.16 35.32 13.34
C ALA A 222 -1.86 35.96 12.82
N GLY A 223 -1.36 35.55 11.64
CA GLY A 223 -0.14 36.11 11.04
C GLY A 223 -0.36 37.44 10.31
N ASP A 224 -1.54 37.64 9.73
CA ASP A 224 -1.86 38.79 8.86
C ASP A 224 -2.02 40.11 9.66
N ASP A 225 -2.44 40.03 10.92
CA ASP A 225 -2.61 41.18 11.82
C ASP A 225 -1.28 41.75 12.37
N SER A 226 -0.15 41.09 12.13
CA SER A 226 1.17 41.52 12.65
C SER A 226 1.99 42.38 11.67
N THR A 227 1.52 42.55 10.44
CA THR A 227 2.21 43.28 9.35
C THR A 227 1.67 44.69 9.08
N THR A 228 0.70 45.18 9.86
CA THR A 228 0.05 46.49 9.66
C THR A 228 0.34 47.53 10.76
N ARG A 229 1.43 47.40 11.52
CA ARG A 229 1.89 48.45 12.44
C ARG A 229 3.34 48.85 12.19
#